data_AF-A0A143Q8A2-F1
#
_entry.id   AF-A0A143Q8A2-F1
#
_cell.length_a   1.000
_cell.length_b   1.000
_cell.length_c   1.000
_cell.angle_alpha   90.00
_cell.angle_beta   90.00
_cell.angle_gamma   90.00
#
_symmetry.space_group_name_H-M   'P 1'
#
loop_
_entity.id
_entity.type
_entity.pdbx_description
1 polymer ?
#
loop_
_entity_poly.entity_id
_entity_poly.type
_entity_poly.pdbx_seq_one_letter_code
_entity_poly.pdbx_strand_id
1 'polypeptide(L)' 'MSAADETATAPAVRVVRGNPSDDELAALVTVLAAASSAAAPAEAPVIDTWGHPTRLHRDLRAFSPYAFGSGIARPPR' A
#
# COMPACT_ATOMS: atom_id res chain seq x y z
N MET A 1 -18.42 -36.87 18.65
CA MET A 1 -18.66 -36.26 17.33
C MET A 1 -18.46 -34.76 17.47
N SER A 2 -17.26 -34.24 17.18
CA SER A 2 -17.12 -32.85 16.77
C SER A 2 -15.91 -32.75 15.85
N ALA A 3 -16.21 -32.57 14.56
CA ALA A 3 -15.29 -32.46 13.45
C ALA A 3 -14.83 -30.98 13.31
N ALA A 4 -13.95 -30.55 14.22
CA ALA A 4 -13.35 -29.21 14.15
C ALA A 4 -11.84 -29.24 13.79
N ASP A 5 -11.25 -30.43 13.62
CA ASP A 5 -9.80 -30.60 13.41
C ASP A 5 -9.42 -30.89 11.95
N GLU A 6 -10.27 -30.55 10.97
CA GLU A 6 -10.07 -30.95 9.56
C GLU A 6 -9.58 -29.81 8.66
N THR A 7 -8.84 -28.87 9.24
CA THR A 7 -7.97 -27.96 8.49
C THR A 7 -6.77 -27.64 9.36
N ALA A 8 -5.94 -28.65 9.62
CA ALA A 8 -4.67 -28.49 10.32
C ALA A 8 -3.67 -27.74 9.41
N THR A 9 -3.97 -26.47 9.14
CA THR A 9 -3.00 -25.47 8.70
C THR A 9 -1.91 -25.42 9.76
N ALA A 10 -0.65 -25.38 9.32
CA ALA A 10 0.46 -25.23 10.22
C ALA A 10 0.23 -24.03 11.17
N PRO A 11 0.61 -24.14 12.45
CA PRO A 11 0.37 -23.07 13.41
C PRO A 11 0.97 -21.75 12.91
N ALA A 12 0.16 -20.69 12.89
CA ALA A 12 0.58 -19.37 12.38
C ALA A 12 1.70 -18.75 13.22
N VAL A 13 1.79 -19.11 14.50
CA VAL A 13 2.81 -18.63 15.45
C VAL A 13 3.31 -19.82 16.29
N ARG A 14 4.63 -19.88 16.52
CA ARG A 14 5.28 -20.91 17.34
C ARG A 14 6.14 -20.28 18.43
N VAL A 15 5.97 -20.71 19.68
CA VAL A 15 6.87 -20.37 20.78
C VAL A 15 8.17 -21.16 20.62
N VAL A 16 9.29 -20.45 20.43
CA VAL A 16 10.62 -21.08 20.26
C VAL A 16 11.34 -21.24 21.60
N ARG A 17 11.13 -20.29 22.53
CA ARG A 17 11.73 -20.27 23.87
C ARG A 17 10.79 -19.62 24.89
N GLY A 18 10.99 -19.94 26.17
CA GLY A 18 10.18 -19.46 27.29
C GLY A 18 9.01 -20.39 27.61
N ASN A 19 8.32 -20.08 28.71
CA ASN A 19 7.08 -20.77 29.12
C ASN A 19 6.04 -19.69 29.46
N PRO A 20 5.44 -19.02 28.45
CA PRO A 20 4.41 -18.03 28.69
C PRO A 20 3.20 -18.70 29.36
N SER A 21 2.57 -17.97 30.27
CA SER A 21 1.27 -18.36 30.81
C SER A 21 0.18 -18.21 29.75
N ASP A 22 -0.96 -18.88 29.95
CA ASP A 22 -2.09 -18.83 29.02
C ASP A 22 -2.63 -17.40 28.84
N ASP A 23 -2.60 -16.59 29.90
CA ASP A 23 -3.01 -15.18 29.86
C ASP A 23 -2.09 -14.35 28.96
N GLU A 24 -0.78 -14.58 29.03
CA GLU A 24 0.20 -13.91 28.16
C GLU A 24 0.04 -14.34 26.71
N LEU A 25 -0.22 -15.63 26.46
CA LEU A 25 -0.50 -16.12 25.09
C LEU A 25 -1.76 -15.47 24.52
N ALA A 26 -2.83 -15.33 25.30
CA ALA A 26 -4.04 -14.65 24.88
C ALA A 26 -3.79 -13.16 24.56
N ALA A 27 -3.03 -12.47 25.41
CA ALA A 27 -2.64 -11.08 25.16
C ALA A 27 -1.83 -10.92 23.85
N LEU A 28 -0.90 -11.83 23.57
CA LEU A 28 -0.11 -11.78 22.34
C LEU A 28 -0.97 -12.04 21.09
N VAL A 29 -1.83 -13.06 21.14
CA VAL A 29 -2.70 -13.41 20.01
C VAL A 29 -3.71 -12.29 19.73
N THR A 30 -4.28 -11.68 20.76
CA THR A 30 -5.24 -10.57 20.60
C THR A 30 -4.61 -9.35 19.94
N VAL A 31 -3.41 -8.95 20.37
CA VAL A 31 -2.68 -7.83 19.74
C VAL A 31 -2.32 -8.15 18.29
N LEU A 32 -1.84 -9.37 18.02
CA LEU A 32 -1.48 -9.78 16.66
C LEU A 32 -2.71 -9.79 15.74
N ALA A 33 -3.83 -10.36 16.21
CA ALA A 33 -5.08 -10.37 15.46
C ALA A 33 -5.60 -8.95 15.20
N ALA A 34 -5.53 -8.07 16.19
CA ALA A 34 -5.89 -6.66 16.03
C ALA A 34 -5.00 -5.96 14.99
N ALA A 35 -3.68 -6.16 15.06
CA ALA A 35 -2.74 -5.60 14.10
C ALA A 35 -2.98 -6.12 12.67
N SER A 36 -3.30 -7.41 12.51
CA SER A 36 -3.62 -8.01 11.22
C SER A 36 -5.00 -7.63 10.69
N SER A 37 -5.93 -7.20 11.55
CA SER A 37 -7.28 -6.80 11.14
C SER A 37 -7.33 -5.45 10.42
N ALA A 38 -6.25 -4.66 10.49
CA ALA A 38 -6.16 -3.41 9.77
C ALA A 38 -6.13 -3.68 8.27
N ALA A 39 -7.21 -3.29 7.58
CA ALA A 39 -7.24 -3.28 6.13
C ALA A 39 -6.10 -2.37 5.64
N ALA A 40 -5.31 -2.86 4.68
CA ALA A 40 -4.35 -2.01 3.99
C ALA A 40 -5.11 -0.79 3.45
N PRO A 41 -4.57 0.44 3.62
CA PRO A 41 -5.19 1.61 2.99
C PRO A 41 -5.32 1.31 1.50
N ALA A 42 -6.47 1.69 0.92
CA ALA A 42 -6.67 1.52 -0.51
C ALA A 42 -5.49 2.19 -1.24
N GLU A 43 -4.78 1.41 -2.05
CA GLU A 43 -3.72 1.93 -2.92
C GLU A 43 -4.35 3.05 -3.75
N ALA A 44 -3.79 4.26 -3.66
CA ALA A 44 -4.25 5.34 -4.54
C ALA A 44 -4.00 4.88 -5.98
N PRO A 45 -4.99 5.02 -6.88
CA PRO A 45 -4.80 4.59 -8.26
C PRO A 45 -3.61 5.34 -8.84
N VAL A 46 -2.59 4.60 -9.27
CA VAL A 46 -1.47 5.16 -10.03
C VAL A 46 -2.05 5.64 -11.34
N ILE A 47 -2.05 6.96 -11.56
CA ILE A 47 -2.53 7.52 -12.82
C ILE A 47 -1.55 7.10 -13.91
N ASP A 48 -1.98 6.20 -14.79
CA ASP A 48 -1.25 5.90 -16.00
C ASP A 48 -1.26 7.14 -16.91
N THR A 49 -0.06 7.62 -17.23
CA THR A 49 0.13 8.80 -18.07
C THR A 49 0.67 8.47 -19.46
N TRP A 50 0.83 7.18 -19.79
CA TRP A 50 1.27 6.70 -21.10
C TRP A 50 0.18 6.85 -22.18
N GLY A 51 -1.10 6.76 -21.81
CA GLY A 51 -2.25 6.90 -22.71
C GLY A 51 -2.87 8.31 -22.77
N HIS A 52 -2.26 9.32 -22.14
CA HIS A 52 -2.87 10.65 -22.08
C HIS A 52 -2.97 11.25 -23.49
N PRO A 53 -4.17 11.60 -24.00
CA PRO A 53 -4.35 11.99 -25.40
C PRO A 53 -3.52 13.22 -25.80
N THR A 54 -3.28 14.14 -24.86
CA THR A 54 -2.38 15.30 -25.11
C THR A 54 -0.91 14.94 -25.24
N ARG A 55 -0.50 13.71 -24.89
CA ARG A 55 0.87 13.20 -25.11
C ARG A 55 0.99 12.34 -26.36
N LEU A 56 -0.14 11.85 -26.91
CA LEU A 56 -0.17 11.12 -28.17
C LEU A 56 0.05 12.04 -29.36
N HIS A 57 -0.44 13.28 -29.25
CA HIS A 57 -0.09 14.33 -30.18
C HIS A 57 1.22 14.97 -29.71
N ARG A 58 2.21 15.08 -30.61
CA ARG A 58 3.30 16.03 -30.39
C ARG A 58 2.64 17.40 -30.39
N ASP A 59 2.34 17.92 -29.21
CA ASP A 59 1.81 19.27 -29.06
C ASP A 59 2.67 20.18 -29.93
N LEU A 60 2.02 20.99 -30.76
CA LEU A 60 2.65 22.00 -31.60
C LEU A 60 3.20 23.15 -30.74
N ARG A 61 3.81 22.84 -29.59
CA ARG A 61 4.78 23.73 -28.98
C ARG A 61 5.88 23.86 -30.01
N ALA A 62 5.86 25.01 -30.68
CA ALA A 62 6.93 25.44 -31.55
C ALA A 62 8.24 25.14 -30.83
N PHE A 63 9.12 24.38 -31.48
CA PHE A 63 10.54 24.38 -31.15
C PHE A 63 11.04 25.81 -31.40
N SER A 64 10.73 26.72 -30.47
CA SER A 64 11.16 28.10 -30.48
C SER A 64 12.50 28.16 -29.77
N PRO A 65 13.51 28.86 -30.33
CA PRO A 65 14.80 29.08 -29.68
C PRO A 65 14.72 29.65 -28.27
N TYR A 66 13.59 30.28 -27.91
CA TYR A 66 13.32 30.86 -26.59
C TYR A 66 12.53 29.95 -25.65
N ALA A 67 12.34 28.66 -25.97
CA ALA A 67 11.57 27.73 -25.13
C ALA A 67 12.17 27.54 -23.72
N PHE A 68 13.47 27.81 -23.55
CA PHE A 68 14.17 27.77 -22.26
C PHE A 68 14.48 29.17 -21.70
N GLY A 69 13.93 30.22 -22.29
CA GLY A 69 14.32 31.60 -22.06
C GLY A 69 13.17 32.52 -21.65
N SER A 70 12.34 32.13 -20.68
CA SER A 70 11.64 33.09 -19.83
C SER A 70 11.04 32.38 -18.62
N GLY A 71 11.54 32.70 -17.43
CA GLY A 71 10.95 32.23 -16.18
C GLY A 71 9.54 32.79 -16.05
N ILE A 72 8.54 31.92 -16.19
CA ILE A 72 7.15 32.26 -15.86
C ILE A 72 7.08 32.32 -14.34
N ALA A 73 7.32 33.51 -13.78
CA ALA A 73 6.81 33.86 -12.47
C ALA A 73 5.28 33.74 -12.52
N ARG A 74 4.74 32.79 -11.77
CA ARG A 74 3.29 32.61 -11.60
C ARG A 74 2.70 33.90 -11.00
N PRO A 75 1.69 34.54 -11.61
CA PRO A 75 1.01 35.67 -10.96
C PRO A 75 0.17 35.18 -9.76
N PRO A 76 0.07 35.97 -8.67
CA PRO A 76 -0.87 35.70 -7.60
C PRO A 76 -2.32 35.91 -8.07
N ARG A 77 -3.24 35.16 -7.44
CA ARG A 77 -4.68 35.11 -7.74
C ARG A 77 -5.42 36.38 -7.36
#